data_AF-A0A1F4JY74-F1
#
_entry.id   AF-A0A1F4JY74-F1
#
_cell.length_a   1.000
_cell.length_b   1.000
_cell.length_c   1.000
_cell.angle_alpha   90.00
_cell.angle_beta   90.00
_cell.angle_gamma   90.00
#
_symmetry.space_group_name_H-M   'P 1'
#
loop_
_entity.id
_entity.type
_entity.pdbx_description
1 polymer ?
#
loop_
_entity_poly.entity_id
_entity_poly.type
_entity_poly.pdbx_seq_one_letter_code
_entity_poly.pdbx_strand_id
1 'polypeptide(L)' 'MVNDQLMPITFSGGVKSVSDDDLCATCKNCQYVPGEMSECSLNWPGNEDGDGYVQECAEFKSVA' A
#
# COMPACT_ATOMS: atom_id res chain seq x y z
N MET A 1 -10.15 8.60 -17.96
CA MET A 1 -9.45 7.31 -17.91
C MET A 1 -8.06 7.65 -17.40
N VAL A 2 -7.86 7.64 -16.08
CA VAL A 2 -6.53 7.86 -15.53
C VAL A 2 -5.77 6.58 -15.88
N ASN A 3 -4.80 6.70 -16.79
CA ASN A 3 -3.84 5.62 -17.00
C ASN A 3 -2.91 5.66 -15.79
N ASP A 4 -3.37 5.13 -14.65
CA ASP A 4 -2.49 4.86 -13.53
C ASP A 4 -1.56 3.73 -13.94
N GLN A 5 -0.44 4.11 -14.53
CA GLN A 5 0.66 3.18 -14.75
C GLN A 5 1.15 2.76 -13.38
N LEU A 6 0.71 1.58 -12.97
CA LEU A 6 1.17 0.96 -11.75
C LEU A 6 2.67 0.67 -11.86
N MET A 7 3.43 1.19 -10.91
CA MET A 7 4.87 1.05 -10.83
C MET A 7 5.25 0.21 -9.62
N PRO A 8 6.42 -0.45 -9.62
CA PRO A 8 6.87 -1.17 -8.43
C PRO A 8 6.98 -0.21 -7.24
N ILE A 9 6.58 -0.67 -6.06
CA ILE A 9 6.59 0.08 -4.78
C ILE A 9 7.95 0.73 -4.40
N THR A 10 9.03 0.32 -5.07
CA THR A 10 10.35 0.95 -4.95
C THR A 10 10.43 2.34 -5.59
N PHE A 11 9.47 2.75 -6.44
CA PHE A 11 9.52 4.01 -7.18
C PHE A 11 9.48 5.22 -6.24
N SER A 12 8.67 5.15 -5.18
CA SER A 12 8.60 6.15 -4.11
C SER A 12 9.75 6.09 -3.08
N GLY A 13 10.82 5.32 -3.35
CA GLY A 13 11.99 5.23 -2.47
C GLY A 13 11.86 4.24 -1.32
N GLY A 14 10.82 3.39 -1.33
CA GLY A 14 10.68 2.24 -0.43
C GLY A 14 10.27 2.55 1.02
N VAL A 15 10.09 3.83 1.37
CA VAL A 15 9.52 4.23 2.66
C VAL A 15 8.05 4.59 2.43
N LYS A 16 7.15 3.87 3.10
CA LYS A 16 5.71 3.97 2.87
C LYS A 16 4.92 3.90 4.17
N SER A 17 3.89 4.73 4.24
CA SER A 17 2.88 4.71 5.30
C SER A 17 1.53 4.30 4.76
N VAL A 18 0.75 3.53 5.51
CA VAL A 18 -0.62 3.17 5.15
C VAL A 18 -1.53 4.39 5.23
N SER A 19 -2.00 4.80 4.06
CA SER A 19 -3.08 5.76 3.81
C SER A 19 -4.40 5.02 3.63
N ASP A 20 -5.51 5.69 3.91
CA ASP A 20 -6.86 5.16 3.67
C ASP A 20 -7.13 4.82 2.20
N ASP A 21 -6.43 5.48 1.28
CA ASP A 21 -6.45 5.20 -0.17
C ASP A 21 -5.57 4.01 -0.58
N ASP A 22 -4.72 3.50 0.31
CA ASP A 22 -3.96 2.28 0.03
C ASP A 22 -4.88 1.06 0.06
N LEU A 23 -4.68 0.16 -0.90
CA LEU A 23 -5.26 -1.17 -0.86
C LEU A 23 -4.95 -1.83 0.50
N CYS A 24 -3.73 -1.67 1.04
CA CYS A 24 -3.35 -2.24 2.33
C CYS A 24 -4.20 -1.72 3.53
N ALA A 25 -4.79 -0.52 3.48
CA ALA A 25 -5.67 -0.02 4.55
C ALA A 25 -6.93 -0.86 4.75
N THR A 26 -7.36 -1.59 3.71
CA THR A 26 -8.57 -2.40 3.74
C THR A 26 -8.31 -3.89 4.07
N CYS A 27 -7.05 -4.30 4.25
CA CYS A 27 -6.69 -5.69 4.58
C CYS A 27 -6.27 -5.89 6.03
N LYS A 28 -6.21 -7.16 6.44
CA LYS A 28 -5.70 -7.61 7.75
C LYS A 28 -4.22 -7.33 7.99
N ASN A 29 -3.48 -6.92 6.96
CA ASN A 29 -2.04 -6.67 7.03
C ASN A 29 -1.70 -5.21 7.37
N CYS A 30 -2.71 -4.33 7.47
CA CYS A 30 -2.50 -2.98 7.99
C CYS A 30 -2.10 -3.04 9.47
N GLN A 31 -0.88 -2.60 9.77
CA GLN A 31 -0.41 -2.36 11.13
C GLN A 31 -0.59 -0.88 11.44
N TYR A 32 -1.75 -0.57 12.01
CA TYR A 32 -2.03 0.76 12.51
C TYR A 32 -1.33 0.98 13.86
N VAL A 33 -0.39 1.92 13.90
CA VAL A 33 0.35 2.29 15.11
C VAL A 33 0.12 3.78 15.41
N PRO A 34 -0.76 4.11 16.37
CA PRO A 34 -1.03 5.51 16.73
C PRO A 34 0.24 6.24 17.19
N GLY A 35 0.56 7.37 16.55
CA GLY A 35 1.74 8.18 16.87
C GLY A 35 3.02 7.76 16.14
N GLU A 36 2.98 6.66 15.38
CA GLU A 36 4.06 6.22 14.49
C GLU A 36 3.56 6.07 13.04
N MET A 37 4.46 5.72 12.13
CA MET A 37 4.12 5.46 10.74
C MET A 37 3.38 4.11 10.64
N SER A 38 2.11 4.14 10.21
CA SER A 38 1.37 2.89 9.97
C SER A 38 1.96 2.16 8.77
N GLU A 39 2.12 0.85 8.85
CA GLU A 39 2.84 0.07 7.84
C GLU A 39 2.08 -1.19 7.43
N CYS A 40 2.45 -1.76 6.29
CA CYS A 40 1.90 -3.03 5.83
C CYS A 40 2.82 -4.17 6.30
N SER A 41 2.29 -5.15 7.05
CA SER A 41 3.07 -6.26 7.63
C SER A 41 3.83 -7.13 6.62
N LEU A 42 3.43 -7.05 5.35
CA LEU A 42 4.04 -7.78 4.25
C LEU A 42 5.08 -6.97 3.48
N ASN A 43 5.55 -5.84 4.02
CA ASN A 43 6.50 -4.93 3.37
C ASN A 43 6.03 -4.47 1.99
N TRP A 44 4.74 -4.13 1.88
CA TRP A 44 4.18 -3.52 0.67
C TRP A 44 4.41 -4.37 -0.60
N PRO A 45 3.89 -5.61 -0.69
CA PRO A 45 4.17 -6.49 -1.81
C PRO A 45 3.25 -6.14 -2.98
N GLY A 46 3.73 -5.37 -3.97
CA GLY A 46 2.92 -5.02 -5.13
C GLY A 46 3.34 -3.76 -5.87
N ASN A 47 2.34 -3.11 -6.48
CA ASN A 47 2.53 -1.92 -7.30
C ASN A 47 1.76 -0.72 -6.74
N GLU A 48 2.35 0.45 -6.91
CA GLU A 48 1.82 1.75 -6.54
C GLU A 48 1.40 2.56 -7.76
N ASP A 49 0.46 3.48 -7.59
CA ASP A 49 0.15 4.50 -8.60
C ASP A 49 1.19 5.64 -8.60
N GLY A 50 0.95 6.65 -9.44
CA GLY A 50 1.84 7.82 -9.57
C GLY A 50 1.91 8.69 -8.31
N ASP A 51 0.91 8.60 -7.44
CA ASP A 51 0.84 9.33 -6.16
C ASP A 51 1.48 8.53 -5.02
N GLY A 52 1.82 7.27 -5.26
CA GLY A 52 2.53 6.39 -4.34
C GLY A 52 1.63 5.51 -3.48
N TYR A 53 0.34 5.40 -3.82
CA TYR A 53 -0.59 4.52 -3.13
C TYR A 53 -0.58 3.13 -3.75
N VAL A 54 -0.60 2.11 -2.91
CA VAL A 54 -0.61 0.71 -3.34
C VAL A 54 -1.98 0.35 -3.87
N GLN A 55 -2.08 0.17 -5.19
CA GLN A 55 -3.33 -0.20 -5.87
C GLN A 55 -3.41 -1.70 -6.15
N GLU A 56 -2.27 -2.39 -6.26
CA GLU A 56 -2.21 -3.83 -6.49
C GLU A 56 -1.28 -4.49 -5.49
N CYS A 57 -1.72 -5.60 -4.91
CA CYS A 57 -0.92 -6.38 -3.98
C CYS A 57 -1.25 -7.87 -4.13
N ALA A 58 -0.26 -8.68 -4.51
CA ALA A 58 -0.46 -10.12 -4.76
C ALA A 58 -0.86 -10.90 -3.50
N GLU A 59 -0.43 -10.40 -2.34
CA GLU A 59 -0.74 -10.96 -1.02
C GLU A 59 -1.96 -10.32 -0.36
N PHE A 60 -2.68 -9.44 -1.08
CA PHE A 60 -3.85 -8.78 -0.55
C PHE A 60 -4.95 -9.79 -0.24
N LYS A 61 -5.28 -9.88 1.05
CA LYS A 61 -6.40 -10.66 1.55
C LYS A 61 -7.35 -9.71 2.25
N SER A 62 -8.45 -9.39 1.60
CA SER A 62 -9.51 -8.59 2.19
C SER A 62 -9.98 -9.21 3.51
N VAL A 63 -10.34 -8.35 4.44
CA VAL A 63 -11.02 -8.77 5.67
C VAL A 63 -12.47 -9.10 5.29
N ALA A 64 -12.84 -10.37 5.37
CA ALA A 64 -14.22 -10.83 5.25
C ALA A 64 -15.10 -10.28 6.38
#